data_AF-A0A2L2L9T8-F1
#
_entry.id   AF-A0A2L2L9T8-F1
#
_cell.length_a   1.000
_cell.length_b   1.000
_cell.length_c   1.000
_cell.angle_alpha   90.00
_cell.angle_beta   90.00
_cell.angle_gamma   90.00
#
_symmetry.space_group_name_H-M   'P 1'
#
loop_
_entity.id
_entity.type
_entity.pdbx_description
1 polymer ?
#
loop_
_entity_poly.entity_id
_entity_poly.type
_entity_poly.pdbx_seq_one_letter_code
_entity_poly.pdbx_strand_id
1 'polypeptide(L)'
;MKRLIPALLLLSWFGAMPLVAKADVSSANQNESAAAFQGLDTLARETRAQGDLPRLSNPAHAKVLDRLWNVEGTLGRQPYRSADVPALIAIGANAGAVLKTYALFTPQNGSLPDTAANTFKYQDEIARAGAYLLHVHAAQLEAITDFVAVLPADQMNKARRDGLRQMRLGIMEQFTGLTLMLRSPNLRSENRLILLNALNASAIPVVAATSLADRTAMATQIDTILPELSGLEHDKAQALKSLFMNQNCDGLCAMDQ
;
A
#
# COMPACT_ATOMS: atom_id res chain seq x y z
N MET A 1 -41.42 68.56 16.07
CA MET A 1 -40.73 67.86 14.95
C MET A 1 -39.92 66.70 15.51
N LYS A 2 -40.38 65.46 15.29
CA LYS A 2 -39.74 64.22 15.76
C LYS A 2 -38.68 63.79 14.73
N ARG A 3 -37.43 63.55 15.14
CA ARG A 3 -36.42 62.89 14.31
C ARG A 3 -36.01 61.58 14.99
N LEU A 4 -36.34 60.47 14.34
CA LEU A 4 -35.92 59.11 14.66
C LEU A 4 -34.43 58.95 14.35
N ILE A 5 -33.70 58.30 15.25
CA ILE A 5 -32.33 57.79 15.04
C ILE A 5 -32.47 56.29 14.75
N PRO A 6 -31.96 55.77 13.61
CA PRO A 6 -31.95 54.32 13.38
C PRO A 6 -30.73 53.70 14.07
N ALA A 7 -31.00 52.66 14.87
CA ALA A 7 -29.99 51.78 15.43
C ALA A 7 -29.48 50.83 14.32
N LEU A 8 -28.19 50.94 13.98
CA LEU A 8 -27.50 49.97 13.12
C LEU A 8 -26.92 48.86 14.00
N LEU A 9 -27.56 47.69 14.01
CA LEU A 9 -27.01 46.45 14.54
C LEU A 9 -26.15 45.79 13.45
N LEU A 10 -24.83 45.93 13.56
CA LEU A 10 -23.86 45.14 12.79
C LEU A 10 -23.68 43.78 13.50
N LEU A 11 -24.48 42.80 13.07
CA LEU A 11 -24.24 41.38 13.34
C LEU A 11 -23.08 40.90 12.45
N SER A 12 -21.85 41.01 12.96
CA SER A 12 -20.67 40.40 12.35
C SER A 12 -20.71 38.89 12.55
N TRP A 13 -21.21 38.21 11.52
CA TRP A 13 -21.24 36.75 11.40
C TRP A 13 -19.82 36.27 11.07
N PHE A 14 -19.04 35.88 12.08
CA PHE A 14 -17.80 35.13 11.87
C PHE A 14 -18.17 33.72 11.42
N GLY A 15 -18.22 33.51 10.11
CA GLY A 15 -18.24 32.18 9.51
C GLY A 15 -16.95 31.45 9.90
N ALA A 16 -17.05 30.51 10.81
CA ALA A 16 -16.02 29.51 11.02
C ALA A 16 -15.92 28.67 9.73
N MET A 17 -14.98 29.03 8.85
CA MET A 17 -14.60 28.12 7.78
C MET A 17 -14.09 26.84 8.44
N PRO A 18 -14.65 25.66 8.12
CA PRO A 18 -14.06 24.42 8.60
C PRO A 18 -12.63 24.40 8.06
N LEU A 19 -11.66 24.35 8.97
CA LEU A 19 -10.30 23.94 8.66
C LEU A 19 -10.44 22.55 8.04
N VAL A 20 -10.43 22.49 6.71
CA VAL A 20 -10.22 21.25 5.99
C VAL A 20 -8.84 20.81 6.40
N ALA A 21 -8.78 19.92 7.40
CA ALA A 21 -7.54 19.32 7.86
C ALA A 21 -6.87 18.73 6.62
N LYS A 22 -5.73 19.33 6.25
CA LYS A 22 -4.97 18.89 5.10
C LYS A 22 -4.48 17.47 5.42
N ALA A 23 -4.96 16.52 4.62
CA ALA A 23 -4.44 15.17 4.62
C ALA A 23 -3.06 15.24 3.96
N ASP A 24 -2.03 15.19 4.80
CA ASP A 24 -0.62 15.07 4.41
C ASP A 24 -0.03 13.91 5.24
N VAL A 25 0.92 13.17 4.68
CA VAL A 25 1.75 12.21 5.42
C VAL A 25 2.61 13.00 6.39
N SER A 26 2.07 13.21 7.60
CA SER A 26 2.68 14.12 8.58
C SER A 26 4.08 13.65 8.98
N SER A 27 4.88 14.57 9.52
CA SER A 27 6.19 14.21 10.10
C SER A 27 6.05 13.17 11.20
N ALA A 28 4.94 13.15 11.94
CA ALA A 28 4.65 12.11 12.93
C ALA A 28 4.47 10.73 12.29
N ASN A 29 3.77 10.64 11.15
CA ASN A 29 3.60 9.40 10.41
C ASN A 29 4.94 8.88 9.87
N GLN A 30 5.74 9.78 9.29
CA GLN A 30 7.08 9.45 8.79
C GLN A 30 7.99 8.95 9.91
N ASN A 31 7.99 9.63 11.05
CA ASN A 31 8.76 9.24 12.23
C ASN A 31 8.29 7.89 12.79
N GLU A 32 6.99 7.62 12.83
CA GLU A 32 6.47 6.32 13.28
C GLU A 32 6.90 5.20 12.32
N SER A 33 6.79 5.40 11.01
CA SER A 33 7.24 4.42 10.02
C SER A 33 8.74 4.12 10.15
N ALA A 34 9.56 5.16 10.27
CA ALA A 34 11.00 5.01 10.45
C ALA A 34 11.35 4.31 11.77
N ALA A 35 10.70 4.68 12.87
CA ALA A 35 10.92 4.06 14.18
C ALA A 35 10.48 2.60 14.22
N ALA A 36 9.35 2.26 13.60
CA ALA A 36 8.87 0.88 13.49
C ALA A 36 9.86 0.02 12.67
N PHE A 37 10.35 0.55 11.55
CA PHE A 37 11.37 -0.13 10.73
C PHE A 37 12.67 -0.32 11.50
N GLN A 38 13.18 0.71 12.17
CA GLN A 38 14.39 0.61 12.99
C GLN A 38 14.25 -0.41 14.13
N GLY A 39 13.06 -0.48 14.74
CA GLY A 39 12.73 -1.48 15.75
C GLY A 39 12.85 -2.90 15.23
N LEU A 40 12.26 -3.19 14.06
CA LEU A 40 12.41 -4.48 13.39
C LEU A 40 13.86 -4.75 13.00
N ASP A 41 14.57 -3.79 12.41
CA ASP A 41 15.94 -3.98 11.94
C ASP A 41 16.89 -4.32 13.11
N THR A 42 16.68 -3.68 14.27
CA THR A 42 17.40 -4.00 15.51
C THR A 42 17.08 -5.42 15.96
N LEU A 43 15.79 -5.76 16.09
CA LEU A 43 15.36 -7.08 16.54
C LEU A 43 15.80 -8.20 15.58
N ALA A 44 15.78 -7.93 14.27
CA ALA A 44 16.20 -8.87 13.25
C ALA A 44 17.71 -9.11 13.28
N ARG A 45 18.54 -8.12 13.65
CA ARG A 45 19.96 -8.35 13.89
C ARG A 45 20.19 -9.28 15.08
N GLU A 46 19.43 -9.10 16.16
CA GLU A 46 19.53 -9.93 17.37
C GLU A 46 19.09 -11.37 17.11
N THR A 47 17.94 -11.59 16.46
CA THR A 47 17.45 -12.95 16.17
C THR A 47 18.27 -13.66 15.11
N ARG A 48 18.88 -12.93 14.16
CA ARG A 48 19.74 -13.53 13.13
C ARG A 48 20.97 -14.19 13.73
N ALA A 49 21.51 -13.66 14.83
CA ALA A 49 22.60 -14.31 15.56
C ALA A 49 22.21 -15.71 16.10
N GLN A 50 20.91 -16.00 16.17
CA GLN A 50 20.34 -17.28 16.59
C GLN A 50 19.85 -18.13 15.39
N GLY A 51 20.09 -17.67 14.16
CA GLY A 51 19.63 -18.36 12.95
C GLY A 51 18.15 -18.19 12.63
N ASP A 52 17.49 -17.14 13.17
CA ASP A 52 16.06 -16.88 12.94
C ASP A 52 15.75 -15.39 12.67
N LEU A 53 14.49 -15.09 12.39
CA LEU A 53 13.93 -13.74 12.29
C LEU A 53 12.90 -13.48 13.39
N PRO A 54 12.54 -12.22 13.63
CA PRO A 54 11.49 -11.88 14.58
C PRO A 54 10.15 -12.48 14.14
N ARG A 55 9.36 -12.97 15.10
CA ARG A 55 8.17 -13.79 14.84
C ARG A 55 6.93 -13.25 15.54
N LEU A 56 5.79 -13.20 14.87
CA LEU A 56 4.51 -12.81 15.48
C LEU A 56 4.04 -13.79 16.55
N SER A 57 4.48 -15.05 16.49
CA SER A 57 4.19 -16.05 17.52
C SER A 57 4.91 -15.78 18.84
N ASN A 58 5.93 -14.92 18.87
CA ASN A 58 6.59 -14.48 20.09
C ASN A 58 5.99 -13.14 20.54
N PRO A 59 5.37 -13.04 21.74
CA PRO A 59 4.70 -11.81 22.19
C PRO A 59 5.61 -10.57 22.26
N ALA A 60 6.89 -10.73 22.59
CA ALA A 60 7.83 -9.61 22.63
C ALA A 60 8.16 -9.09 21.23
N HIS A 61 8.33 -10.01 20.27
CA HIS A 61 8.54 -9.65 18.87
C HIS A 61 7.29 -9.05 18.25
N ALA A 62 6.10 -9.61 18.55
CA ALA A 62 4.82 -9.15 18.03
C ALA A 62 4.58 -7.66 18.32
N LYS A 63 4.91 -7.20 19.55
CA LYS A 63 4.81 -5.78 19.92
C LYS A 63 5.62 -4.85 19.01
N VAL A 64 6.79 -5.29 18.54
CA VAL A 64 7.63 -4.53 17.61
C VAL A 64 7.04 -4.61 16.19
N LEU A 65 6.65 -5.80 15.76
CA LEU A 65 6.11 -6.04 14.42
C LEU A 65 4.79 -5.32 14.19
N ASP A 66 3.88 -5.31 15.16
CA ASP A 66 2.54 -4.70 15.01
C ASP A 66 2.58 -3.20 14.72
N ARG A 67 3.66 -2.51 15.11
CA ARG A 67 3.86 -1.09 14.77
C ARG A 67 4.07 -0.88 13.27
N LEU A 68 4.71 -1.82 12.58
CA LEU A 68 4.94 -1.74 11.13
C LEU A 68 3.62 -1.80 10.35
N TRP A 69 2.66 -2.58 10.85
CA TRP A 69 1.41 -2.86 10.15
C TRP A 69 0.32 -1.82 10.44
N ASN A 70 0.61 -0.81 11.27
CA ASN A 70 -0.34 0.27 11.57
C ASN A 70 -0.41 1.25 10.40
N VAL A 71 -1.25 0.94 9.40
CA VAL A 71 -1.44 1.74 8.19
C VAL A 71 -1.76 3.19 8.53
N GLU A 72 -2.72 3.45 9.43
CA GLU A 72 -3.09 4.82 9.79
C GLU A 72 -1.94 5.54 10.53
N GLY A 73 -1.25 4.85 11.43
CA GLY A 73 -0.12 5.42 12.17
C GLY A 73 1.08 5.77 11.30
N THR A 74 1.31 5.01 10.23
CA THR A 74 2.50 5.14 9.36
C THR A 74 2.25 5.91 8.07
N LEU A 75 1.05 5.83 7.50
CA LEU A 75 0.68 6.53 6.25
C LEU A 75 -0.22 7.73 6.50
N GLY A 76 -0.92 7.79 7.64
CA GLY A 76 -1.98 8.78 7.85
C GLY A 76 -3.28 8.36 7.18
N ARG A 77 -4.04 9.34 6.66
CA ARG A 77 -5.32 9.10 5.99
C ARG A 77 -5.36 9.79 4.64
N GLN A 78 -5.96 9.12 3.67
CA GLN A 78 -6.31 9.69 2.37
C GLN A 78 -7.19 10.96 2.50
N PRO A 79 -7.21 11.87 1.52
CA PRO A 79 -6.53 11.75 0.22
C PRO A 79 -5.04 12.06 0.27
N TYR A 80 -4.22 11.28 -0.43
CA TYR A 80 -2.79 11.54 -0.58
C TYR A 80 -2.52 12.49 -1.75
N ARG A 81 -1.52 13.37 -1.60
CA ARG A 81 -1.24 14.47 -2.53
C ARG A 81 0.18 14.41 -3.08
N SER A 82 0.43 15.19 -4.13
CA SER A 82 1.75 15.35 -4.73
C SER A 82 2.87 15.69 -3.72
N ALA A 83 2.55 16.44 -2.66
CA ALA A 83 3.48 16.77 -1.58
C ALA A 83 3.93 15.54 -0.75
N ASP A 84 3.14 14.46 -0.74
CA ASP A 84 3.41 13.24 0.03
C ASP A 84 4.37 12.28 -0.67
N VAL A 85 4.57 12.45 -1.98
CA VAL A 85 5.36 11.52 -2.81
C VAL A 85 6.75 11.22 -2.21
N PRO A 86 7.56 12.20 -1.77
CA PRO A 86 8.87 11.90 -1.18
C PRO A 86 8.78 11.03 0.07
N ALA A 87 7.82 11.31 0.96
CA ALA A 87 7.62 10.55 2.19
C ALA A 87 7.16 9.11 1.88
N LEU A 88 6.18 8.96 0.98
CA LEU A 88 5.66 7.66 0.57
C LEU A 88 6.70 6.80 -0.15
N ILE A 89 7.64 7.39 -0.90
CA ILE A 89 8.77 6.66 -1.50
C ILE A 89 9.66 6.05 -0.41
N ALA A 90 10.03 6.84 0.61
CA ALA A 90 10.87 6.36 1.71
C ALA A 90 10.17 5.25 2.51
N ILE A 91 8.88 5.42 2.79
CA ILE A 91 8.07 4.40 3.47
C ILE A 91 7.97 3.13 2.63
N GLY A 92 7.76 3.25 1.31
CA GLY A 92 7.71 2.12 0.39
C GLY A 92 9.02 1.34 0.32
N ALA A 93 10.17 2.03 0.33
CA ALA A 93 11.48 1.38 0.39
C ALA A 93 11.62 0.52 1.65
N ASN A 94 11.23 1.06 2.82
CA ASN A 94 11.24 0.32 4.08
C ASN A 94 10.28 -0.87 4.04
N ALA A 95 9.04 -0.68 3.60
CA ALA A 95 8.04 -1.74 3.49
C ALA A 95 8.53 -2.90 2.59
N GLY A 96 9.12 -2.57 1.44
CA GLY A 96 9.72 -3.56 0.54
C GLY A 96 10.90 -4.30 1.17
N ALA A 97 11.74 -3.60 1.96
CA ALA A 97 12.84 -4.23 2.70
C ALA A 97 12.35 -5.20 3.78
N VAL A 98 11.21 -4.93 4.42
CA VAL A 98 10.60 -5.85 5.38
C VAL A 98 10.13 -7.12 4.69
N LEU A 99 9.39 -7.02 3.58
CA LEU A 99 8.95 -8.20 2.82
C LEU A 99 10.15 -9.05 2.37
N LYS A 100 11.18 -8.40 1.81
CA LYS A 100 12.42 -9.06 1.39
C LYS A 100 13.15 -9.73 2.56
N THR A 101 13.17 -9.13 3.74
CA THR A 101 13.81 -9.69 4.93
C THR A 101 13.30 -11.09 5.25
N TYR A 102 11.98 -11.30 5.19
CA TYR A 102 11.37 -12.60 5.46
C TYR A 102 11.43 -13.53 4.24
N ALA A 103 11.10 -13.04 3.05
CA ALA A 103 11.05 -13.87 1.84
C ALA A 103 12.43 -14.40 1.43
N LEU A 104 13.49 -13.60 1.62
CA LEU A 104 14.86 -13.90 1.19
C LEU A 104 15.79 -14.22 2.36
N PHE A 105 15.23 -14.66 3.50
CA PHE A 105 16.02 -15.06 4.65
C PHE A 105 16.98 -16.21 4.32
N THR A 106 18.19 -16.12 4.86
CA THR A 106 19.20 -17.18 4.84
C THR A 106 19.73 -17.39 6.26
N PRO A 107 19.70 -18.62 6.79
CA PRO A 107 20.22 -18.89 8.13
C PRO A 107 21.77 -18.91 8.16
N GLN A 108 22.41 -19.11 7.02
CA GLN A 108 23.86 -19.16 6.87
C GLN A 108 24.30 -18.12 5.84
N ASN A 109 25.32 -17.32 6.21
CA ASN A 109 25.88 -16.33 5.31
C ASN A 109 26.44 -17.01 4.05
N GLY A 110 26.08 -16.50 2.87
CA GLY A 110 26.54 -17.00 1.58
C GLY A 110 25.70 -18.14 0.99
N SER A 111 24.64 -18.60 1.66
CA SER A 111 23.68 -19.53 1.05
C SER A 111 22.66 -18.79 0.17
N LEU A 112 22.05 -19.51 -0.77
CA LEU A 112 20.88 -19.01 -1.49
C LEU A 112 19.64 -19.07 -0.58
N PRO A 113 18.70 -18.11 -0.68
CA PRO A 113 17.43 -18.19 0.04
C PRO A 113 16.57 -19.34 -0.48
N ASP A 114 16.01 -20.14 0.43
CA ASP A 114 14.92 -21.07 0.11
C ASP A 114 13.58 -20.33 0.32
N THR A 115 13.08 -19.73 -0.75
CA THR A 115 11.85 -18.92 -0.71
C THR A 115 10.62 -19.74 -0.38
N ALA A 116 10.58 -21.03 -0.72
CA ALA A 116 9.47 -21.91 -0.40
C ALA A 116 9.44 -22.23 1.11
N ALA A 117 10.60 -22.62 1.67
CA ALA A 117 10.73 -22.84 3.11
C ALA A 117 10.48 -21.57 3.91
N ASN A 118 10.97 -20.41 3.44
CA ASN A 118 10.72 -19.12 4.07
C ASN A 118 9.23 -18.75 4.04
N THR A 119 8.56 -18.94 2.90
CA THR A 119 7.11 -18.70 2.78
C THR A 119 6.33 -19.56 3.76
N PHE A 120 6.71 -20.83 3.92
CA PHE A 120 6.07 -21.70 4.90
C PHE A 120 6.33 -21.25 6.35
N LYS A 121 7.61 -21.02 6.68
CA LYS A 121 8.05 -20.70 8.05
C LYS A 121 7.51 -19.34 8.50
N TYR A 122 7.57 -18.31 7.66
CA TYR A 122 7.28 -16.92 7.99
C TYR A 122 5.98 -16.39 7.33
N GLN A 123 5.01 -17.27 7.04
CA GLN A 123 3.80 -16.86 6.30
C GLN A 123 3.01 -15.73 6.95
N ASP A 124 2.97 -15.62 8.28
CA ASP A 124 2.24 -14.52 8.95
C ASP A 124 2.92 -13.18 8.71
N GLU A 125 4.25 -13.16 8.82
CA GLU A 125 5.05 -11.97 8.63
C GLU A 125 5.06 -11.56 7.16
N ILE A 126 5.17 -12.52 6.23
CA ILE A 126 5.10 -12.28 4.78
C ILE A 126 3.73 -11.76 4.36
N ALA A 127 2.64 -12.36 4.87
CA ALA A 127 1.29 -11.93 4.53
C ALA A 127 1.02 -10.49 5.00
N ARG A 128 1.43 -10.14 6.23
CA ARG A 128 1.28 -8.77 6.76
C ARG A 128 2.20 -7.77 6.09
N ALA A 129 3.46 -8.13 5.82
CA ALA A 129 4.38 -7.29 5.07
C ALA A 129 3.88 -7.02 3.65
N GLY A 130 3.37 -8.05 2.97
CA GLY A 130 2.75 -7.92 1.65
C GLY A 130 1.51 -7.02 1.70
N ALA A 131 0.60 -7.26 2.65
CA ALA A 131 -0.58 -6.43 2.85
C ALA A 131 -0.24 -4.95 3.10
N TYR A 132 0.71 -4.67 3.99
CA TYR A 132 1.16 -3.32 4.27
C TYR A 132 1.78 -2.66 3.02
N LEU A 133 2.62 -3.38 2.28
CA LEU A 133 3.22 -2.87 1.05
C LEU A 133 2.17 -2.52 -0.01
N LEU A 134 1.07 -3.28 -0.12
CA LEU A 134 -0.05 -2.94 -1.00
C LEU A 134 -0.69 -1.59 -0.63
N HIS A 135 -0.92 -1.34 0.66
CA HIS A 135 -1.44 -0.06 1.13
C HIS A 135 -0.49 1.10 0.81
N VAL A 136 0.83 0.89 0.95
CA VAL A 136 1.82 1.90 0.58
C VAL A 136 1.79 2.18 -0.92
N HIS A 137 1.71 1.15 -1.76
CA HIS A 137 1.64 1.33 -3.21
C HIS A 137 0.35 2.02 -3.65
N ALA A 138 -0.79 1.72 -3.02
CA ALA A 138 -2.04 2.44 -3.24
C ALA A 138 -1.90 3.93 -2.92
N ALA A 139 -1.30 4.26 -1.76
CA ALA A 139 -1.05 5.65 -1.37
C ALA A 139 -0.10 6.36 -2.34
N GLN A 140 0.98 5.68 -2.77
CA GLN A 140 1.92 6.20 -3.78
C GLN A 140 1.21 6.52 -5.10
N LEU A 141 0.38 5.61 -5.60
CA LEU A 141 -0.36 5.81 -6.86
C LEU A 141 -1.34 6.98 -6.77
N GLU A 142 -2.02 7.15 -5.64
CA GLU A 142 -2.90 8.31 -5.41
C GLU A 142 -2.11 9.61 -5.44
N ALA A 143 -1.04 9.72 -4.64
CA ALA A 143 -0.17 10.90 -4.58
C ALA A 143 0.47 11.24 -5.93
N ILE A 144 0.88 10.23 -6.70
CA ILE A 144 1.51 10.41 -8.01
C ILE A 144 0.49 10.78 -9.07
N THR A 145 -0.74 10.27 -8.97
CA THR A 145 -1.84 10.71 -9.85
C THR A 145 -2.13 12.19 -9.64
N ASP A 146 -2.18 12.65 -8.37
CA ASP A 146 -2.32 14.08 -8.04
C ASP A 146 -1.16 14.91 -8.60
N PHE A 147 0.09 14.42 -8.48
CA PHE A 147 1.26 15.06 -9.08
C PHE A 147 1.19 15.18 -10.60
N VAL A 148 0.79 14.10 -11.29
CA VAL A 148 0.68 14.10 -12.76
C VAL A 148 -0.42 15.04 -13.24
N ALA A 149 -1.53 15.14 -12.50
CA ALA A 149 -2.65 16.02 -12.86
C ALA A 149 -2.28 17.52 -12.89
N VAL A 150 -1.29 17.93 -12.10
CA VAL A 150 -0.83 19.33 -12.02
C VAL A 150 0.48 19.59 -12.75
N LEU A 151 1.08 18.57 -13.36
CA LEU A 151 2.38 18.70 -14.02
C LEU A 151 2.23 19.42 -15.37
N PRO A 152 3.01 20.49 -15.64
CA PRO A 152 3.04 21.11 -16.95
C PRO A 152 3.43 20.13 -18.07
N ALA A 153 2.79 20.26 -19.23
CA ALA A 153 2.96 19.32 -20.35
C ALA A 153 4.40 19.23 -20.86
N ASP A 154 5.14 20.34 -20.85
CA ASP A 154 6.56 20.42 -21.22
C ASP A 154 7.47 19.69 -20.22
N GLN A 155 7.03 19.56 -18.97
CA GLN A 155 7.71 18.77 -17.95
C GLN A 155 7.37 17.27 -18.04
N MET A 156 6.28 16.88 -18.69
CA MET A 156 5.99 15.47 -18.98
C MET A 156 6.88 14.98 -20.14
N ASN A 157 8.18 14.85 -19.90
CA ASN A 157 9.14 14.37 -20.89
C ASN A 157 9.18 12.83 -20.97
N LYS A 158 9.98 12.30 -21.91
CA LYS A 158 10.11 10.86 -22.12
C LYS A 158 10.58 10.12 -20.87
N ALA A 159 11.61 10.62 -20.20
CA ALA A 159 12.17 9.97 -19.00
C ALA A 159 11.12 9.86 -17.89
N ARG A 160 10.29 10.89 -17.70
CA ARG A 160 9.21 10.87 -16.72
C ARG A 160 8.11 9.88 -17.08
N ARG A 161 7.70 9.82 -18.35
CA ARG A 161 6.75 8.79 -18.83
C ARG A 161 7.27 7.38 -18.60
N ASP A 162 8.54 7.14 -18.93
CA ASP A 162 9.16 5.82 -18.77
C ASP A 162 9.28 5.44 -17.28
N GLY A 163 9.63 6.39 -16.41
CA GLY A 163 9.65 6.17 -14.97
C GLY A 163 8.26 5.83 -14.40
N LEU A 164 7.21 6.53 -14.83
CA LEU A 164 5.83 6.25 -14.41
C LEU A 164 5.37 4.85 -14.88
N ARG A 165 5.73 4.45 -16.10
CA ARG A 165 5.46 3.09 -16.61
C ARG A 165 6.17 2.02 -15.79
N GLN A 166 7.46 2.19 -15.53
CA GLN A 166 8.23 1.24 -14.73
C GLN A 166 7.69 1.10 -13.31
N MET A 167 7.29 2.21 -12.69
CA MET A 167 6.66 2.19 -11.38
C MET A 167 5.33 1.44 -11.40
N ARG A 168 4.45 1.73 -12.37
CA ARG A 168 3.17 1.03 -12.53
C ARG A 168 3.38 -0.48 -12.73
N LEU A 169 4.34 -0.86 -13.56
CA LEU A 169 4.71 -2.26 -13.77
C LEU A 169 5.16 -2.93 -12.48
N GLY A 170 6.09 -2.32 -11.72
CA GLY A 170 6.58 -2.89 -10.46
C GLY A 170 5.47 -3.06 -9.40
N ILE A 171 4.51 -2.12 -9.34
CA ILE A 171 3.35 -2.25 -8.45
C ILE A 171 2.43 -3.39 -8.91
N MET A 172 2.20 -3.52 -10.22
CA MET A 172 1.40 -4.61 -10.77
C MET A 172 2.06 -5.98 -10.56
N GLU A 173 3.38 -6.08 -10.71
CA GLU A 173 4.14 -7.30 -10.39
C GLU A 173 3.95 -7.71 -8.92
N GLN A 174 3.95 -6.73 -8.00
CA GLN A 174 3.69 -6.99 -6.57
C GLN A 174 2.25 -7.47 -6.33
N PHE A 175 1.25 -6.86 -6.99
CA PHE A 175 -0.14 -7.31 -6.96
C PHE A 175 -0.26 -8.75 -7.48
N THR A 176 0.32 -9.04 -8.64
CA THR A 176 0.37 -10.38 -9.26
C THR A 176 1.01 -11.38 -8.32
N GLY A 177 2.16 -11.06 -7.71
CA GLY A 177 2.87 -11.94 -6.79
C GLY A 177 2.02 -12.32 -5.56
N LEU A 178 1.34 -11.35 -4.95
CA LEU A 178 0.48 -11.60 -3.80
C LEU A 178 -0.81 -12.34 -4.18
N THR A 179 -1.39 -12.07 -5.35
CA THR A 179 -2.49 -12.85 -5.89
C THR A 179 -2.08 -14.31 -6.11
N LEU A 180 -0.90 -14.58 -6.66
CA LEU A 180 -0.39 -15.95 -6.81
C LEU A 180 -0.14 -16.64 -5.48
N MET A 181 0.23 -15.90 -4.42
CA MET A 181 0.45 -16.48 -3.10
C MET A 181 -0.82 -17.12 -2.53
N LEU A 182 -2.01 -16.63 -2.93
CA LEU A 182 -3.31 -17.17 -2.51
C LEU A 182 -3.55 -18.62 -2.96
N ARG A 183 -2.88 -19.07 -4.03
CA ARG A 183 -2.95 -20.44 -4.55
C ARG A 183 -2.15 -21.45 -3.73
N SER A 184 -1.37 -20.98 -2.77
CA SER A 184 -0.53 -21.86 -1.96
C SER A 184 -1.42 -22.74 -1.06
N PRO A 185 -1.35 -24.08 -1.15
CA PRO A 185 -2.14 -24.96 -0.29
C PRO A 185 -1.72 -24.89 1.17
N ASN A 186 -0.49 -24.43 1.43
CA ASN A 186 0.06 -24.30 2.78
C ASN A 186 -0.14 -22.90 3.40
N LEU A 187 -0.74 -21.96 2.66
CA LEU A 187 -1.09 -20.65 3.18
C LEU A 187 -2.36 -20.76 4.01
N ARG A 188 -2.24 -20.44 5.30
CA ARG A 188 -3.37 -20.41 6.23
C ARG A 188 -4.49 -19.47 5.77
N SER A 189 -5.73 -19.84 6.08
CA SER A 189 -6.92 -19.06 5.71
C SER A 189 -6.88 -17.63 6.26
N GLU A 190 -6.38 -17.44 7.48
CA GLU A 190 -6.21 -16.12 8.08
C GLU A 190 -5.27 -15.23 7.26
N ASN A 191 -4.19 -15.79 6.73
CA ASN A 191 -3.22 -15.08 5.91
C ASN A 191 -3.77 -14.80 4.50
N ARG A 192 -4.55 -15.72 3.92
CA ARG A 192 -5.30 -15.48 2.68
C ARG A 192 -6.24 -14.29 2.83
N LEU A 193 -6.99 -14.23 3.93
CA LEU A 193 -7.92 -13.13 4.21
C LEU A 193 -7.20 -11.80 4.44
N ILE A 194 -6.05 -11.79 5.12
CA ILE A 194 -5.21 -10.58 5.26
C ILE A 194 -4.84 -10.03 3.88
N LEU A 195 -4.33 -10.89 3.00
CA LEU A 195 -3.92 -10.50 1.64
C LEU A 195 -5.11 -10.05 0.79
N LEU A 196 -6.22 -10.80 0.78
CA LEU A 196 -7.42 -10.45 0.04
C LEU A 196 -8.04 -9.12 0.49
N ASN A 197 -8.04 -8.84 1.79
CA ASN A 197 -8.49 -7.56 2.32
C ASN A 197 -7.60 -6.42 1.84
N ALA A 198 -6.28 -6.58 1.89
CA ALA A 198 -5.33 -5.56 1.45
C ALA A 198 -5.39 -5.32 -0.07
N LEU A 199 -5.51 -6.39 -0.87
CA LEU A 199 -5.71 -6.32 -2.33
C LEU A 199 -6.98 -5.52 -2.65
N ASN A 200 -8.11 -5.85 -2.03
CA ASN A 200 -9.37 -5.13 -2.24
C ASN A 200 -9.28 -3.67 -1.80
N ALA A 201 -8.72 -3.39 -0.62
CA ALA A 201 -8.57 -2.02 -0.11
C ALA A 201 -7.64 -1.16 -0.98
N SER A 202 -6.69 -1.78 -1.67
CA SER A 202 -5.69 -1.11 -2.52
C SER A 202 -6.10 -1.06 -3.99
N ALA A 203 -7.15 -1.78 -4.39
CA ALA A 203 -7.48 -2.02 -5.80
C ALA A 203 -7.90 -0.76 -6.56
N ILE A 204 -8.64 0.17 -5.94
CA ILE A 204 -9.16 1.36 -6.65
C ILE A 204 -8.03 2.21 -7.27
N PRO A 205 -7.03 2.71 -6.51
CA PRO A 205 -5.95 3.50 -7.08
C PRO A 205 -5.08 2.68 -8.05
N VAL A 206 -4.94 1.37 -7.81
CA VAL A 206 -4.18 0.46 -8.69
C VAL A 206 -4.86 0.31 -10.03
N VAL A 207 -6.15 -0.03 -10.05
CA VAL A 207 -6.95 -0.13 -11.28
C VAL A 207 -6.89 1.20 -12.03
N ALA A 208 -7.13 2.33 -11.36
CA ALA A 208 -7.09 3.65 -11.98
C ALA A 208 -5.74 3.96 -12.66
N ALA A 209 -4.65 3.45 -12.12
CA ALA A 209 -3.31 3.61 -12.70
C ALA A 209 -2.94 2.53 -13.73
N THR A 210 -3.67 1.43 -13.85
CA THR A 210 -3.26 0.28 -14.68
C THR A 210 -3.93 0.29 -16.05
N SER A 211 -3.20 -0.11 -17.11
CA SER A 211 -3.75 -0.16 -18.48
C SER A 211 -4.89 -1.17 -18.61
N LEU A 212 -5.78 -1.00 -19.60
CA LEU A 212 -6.88 -1.95 -19.82
C LEU A 212 -6.40 -3.38 -20.12
N ALA A 213 -5.27 -3.51 -20.83
CA ALA A 213 -4.66 -4.82 -21.11
C ALA A 213 -4.19 -5.50 -19.82
N ASP A 214 -3.45 -4.77 -18.97
CA ASP A 214 -2.93 -5.31 -17.71
C ASP A 214 -4.05 -5.63 -16.71
N ARG A 215 -5.12 -4.83 -16.70
CA ARG A 215 -6.32 -5.10 -15.91
C ARG A 215 -7.00 -6.40 -16.32
N THR A 216 -7.12 -6.62 -17.63
CA THR A 216 -7.67 -7.87 -18.19
C THR A 216 -6.80 -9.05 -17.79
N ALA A 217 -5.48 -8.93 -17.91
CA ALA A 217 -4.54 -9.97 -17.48
C ALA A 217 -4.67 -10.29 -15.98
N MET A 218 -4.80 -9.27 -15.13
CA MET A 218 -5.03 -9.45 -13.70
C MET A 218 -6.37 -10.14 -13.40
N ALA A 219 -7.45 -9.75 -14.07
CA ALA A 219 -8.76 -10.39 -13.90
C ALA A 219 -8.70 -11.88 -14.29
N THR A 220 -8.04 -12.22 -15.40
CA THR A 220 -7.79 -13.61 -15.80
C THR A 220 -6.92 -14.34 -14.78
N GLN A 221 -5.91 -13.70 -14.21
CA GLN A 221 -5.09 -14.29 -13.17
C GLN A 221 -5.91 -14.61 -11.91
N ILE A 222 -6.80 -13.70 -11.48
CA ILE A 222 -7.69 -13.95 -10.35
C ILE A 222 -8.63 -15.13 -10.66
N ASP A 223 -9.12 -15.28 -11.89
CA ASP A 223 -9.92 -16.44 -12.30
C ASP A 223 -9.20 -17.77 -12.07
N THR A 224 -7.88 -17.82 -12.30
CA THR A 224 -7.12 -19.07 -12.13
C THR A 224 -7.04 -19.54 -10.68
N ILE A 225 -7.21 -18.65 -9.69
CA ILE A 225 -7.13 -19.00 -8.27
C ILE A 225 -8.49 -19.20 -7.62
N LEU A 226 -9.59 -18.70 -8.21
CA LEU A 226 -10.94 -18.80 -7.64
C LEU A 226 -11.34 -20.24 -7.24
N PRO A 227 -11.07 -21.29 -8.04
CA PRO A 227 -11.45 -22.65 -7.67
C PRO A 227 -10.78 -23.20 -6.40
N GLU A 228 -9.66 -22.61 -5.98
CA GLU A 228 -8.90 -23.02 -4.79
C GLU A 228 -9.30 -22.26 -3.52
N LEU A 229 -10.21 -21.29 -3.66
CA LEU A 229 -10.74 -20.46 -2.59
C LEU A 229 -12.16 -20.90 -2.23
N SER A 230 -12.57 -20.68 -0.99
CA SER A 230 -13.90 -21.05 -0.51
C SER A 230 -14.50 -19.99 0.39
N GLY A 231 -15.84 -19.98 0.49
CA GLY A 231 -16.60 -19.06 1.34
C GLY A 231 -16.16 -17.60 1.16
N LEU A 232 -15.78 -16.97 2.27
CA LEU A 232 -15.39 -15.56 2.29
C LEU A 232 -14.15 -15.24 1.44
N GLU A 233 -13.21 -16.18 1.29
CA GLU A 233 -12.02 -15.98 0.45
C GLU A 233 -12.42 -15.86 -1.02
N HIS A 234 -13.30 -16.76 -1.47
CA HIS A 234 -13.83 -16.76 -2.82
C HIS A 234 -14.58 -15.46 -3.12
N ASP A 235 -15.48 -15.04 -2.21
CA ASP A 235 -16.27 -13.82 -2.39
C ASP A 235 -15.38 -12.56 -2.50
N LYS A 236 -14.32 -12.48 -1.71
CA LYS A 236 -13.36 -11.37 -1.76
C LYS A 236 -12.51 -11.38 -3.03
N ALA A 237 -12.11 -12.54 -3.52
CA ALA A 237 -11.39 -12.67 -4.79
C ALA A 237 -12.31 -12.29 -5.97
N GLN A 238 -13.58 -12.70 -5.94
CA GLN A 238 -14.57 -12.32 -6.94
C GLN A 238 -14.81 -10.80 -6.95
N ALA A 239 -14.94 -10.18 -5.78
CA ALA A 239 -15.06 -8.72 -5.67
C ALA A 239 -13.82 -8.00 -6.25
N LEU A 240 -12.62 -8.50 -5.95
CA LEU A 240 -11.38 -7.97 -6.51
C LEU A 240 -11.36 -8.07 -8.04
N LYS A 241 -11.72 -9.22 -8.60
CA LYS A 241 -11.82 -9.42 -10.06
C LYS A 241 -12.74 -8.37 -10.70
N SER A 242 -13.92 -8.16 -10.13
CA SER A 242 -14.91 -7.20 -10.65
C SER A 242 -14.36 -5.77 -10.73
N LEU A 243 -13.48 -5.37 -9.80
CA LEU A 243 -12.82 -4.05 -9.85
C LEU A 243 -11.89 -3.92 -11.06
N PHE A 244 -11.12 -4.97 -11.38
CA PHE A 244 -10.23 -4.99 -12.55
C PHE A 244 -10.97 -5.06 -13.89
N MET A 245 -12.24 -5.49 -13.91
CA MET A 245 -13.04 -5.50 -15.15
C MET A 245 -13.55 -4.11 -15.58
N ASN A 246 -13.32 -3.06 -14.78
CA ASN A 246 -13.70 -1.70 -15.11
C ASN A 246 -12.97 -1.19 -16.38
N GLN A 247 -13.74 -0.65 -17.34
CA GLN A 247 -13.26 -0.17 -18.64
C GLN A 247 -12.88 1.32 -18.67
N ASN A 248 -13.11 2.08 -17.59
CA ASN A 248 -12.76 3.50 -17.54
C ASN A 248 -11.25 3.68 -17.44
N CYS A 249 -10.64 4.47 -18.30
CA CYS A 249 -9.19 4.65 -18.36
C CYS A 249 -8.82 6.13 -18.52
N ASP A 250 -8.59 6.79 -17.39
CA ASP A 250 -8.20 8.19 -17.31
C ASP A 250 -6.84 8.32 -16.60
N GLY A 251 -6.25 9.52 -16.64
CA GLY A 251 -5.02 9.84 -15.89
C GLY A 251 -3.84 8.93 -16.25
N LEU A 252 -3.25 8.27 -15.25
CA LEU A 252 -2.10 7.38 -15.44
C LEU A 252 -2.40 6.19 -16.38
N CYS A 253 -3.64 5.71 -16.43
CA CYS A 253 -4.02 4.61 -17.33
C CYS A 253 -3.91 5.01 -18.81
N ALA A 254 -4.25 6.26 -19.15
CA ALA A 254 -4.32 6.74 -20.53
C ALA A 254 -2.94 7.07 -21.14
N MET A 255 -1.85 6.94 -20.39
CA MET A 255 -0.50 7.30 -20.86
C MET A 255 0.10 6.37 -21.93
N ASP A 256 -0.50 5.19 -22.09
CA ASP A 256 0.00 4.12 -22.98
C ASP A 256 -0.96 3.77 -24.12
N GLN A 257 -2.03 4.55 -24.28
CA GLN A 257 -2.95 4.44 -25.42
C GLN A 257 -2.41 5.16 -26.65
#